data_AF-A0A540VF53-F1
#
_entry.id   AF-A0A540VF53-F1
#
_cell.length_a   1.000
_cell.length_b   1.000
_cell.length_c   1.000
_cell.angle_alpha   90.00
_cell.angle_beta   90.00
_cell.angle_gamma   90.00
#
_symmetry.space_group_name_H-M   'P 1'
#
loop_
_entity.id
_entity.type
_entity.pdbx_description
1 polymer ?
#
loop_
_entity_poly.entity_id
_entity_poly.type
_entity_poly.pdbx_seq_one_letter_code
_entity_poly.pdbx_strand_id
1 'polypeptide(L)'
;MDGQAATGGTFTGPSPTAPTEAQPGPVLPARLDSLLADVPGYVSIHAPLRVQTLGGFRVWRYGEEILPGAWGREKALQLFQFFITNRSHYLHKEQIIDQLWPDLDARRGDRDFKVALNAVNKTLEPERTPWSEAQFIRRQGLAYGLAMEYIWLDSDVFELLIAAGNRLLSPQPADSPGDEPAGETPADEALAMRYLAAAVELYQGDYLPERRYEDWSVAERERLQVLALGTMTTLAGLYLPHNPLESVRLTQRVLAMDPVWEDAYRIQMRAYAAQGNRPLALRTYQQCVQVLQEEFAVDPLPETQELYRQILQGEL
;
A
#
# COMPACT_ATOMS: atom_id res chain seq x y z
N MET A 1 -58.61 5.98 -46.06
CA MET A 1 -57.89 6.15 -47.33
C MET A 1 -57.29 7.54 -47.26
N ASP A 2 -56.00 7.78 -47.11
CA ASP A 2 -54.81 6.95 -47.31
C ASP A 2 -53.69 7.51 -46.42
N GLY A 3 -52.59 6.77 -46.34
CA GLY A 3 -51.59 6.85 -45.28
C GLY A 3 -50.63 8.03 -45.34
N GLN A 4 -49.90 8.18 -44.24
CA GLN A 4 -48.62 8.88 -44.22
C GLN A 4 -47.66 8.17 -43.25
N ALA A 5 -46.42 8.09 -43.71
CA ALA A 5 -45.41 7.11 -43.37
C ALA A 5 -44.73 7.36 -42.01
N ALA A 6 -44.47 6.28 -41.28
CA ALA A 6 -43.57 6.26 -40.14
C ALA A 6 -42.13 6.02 -40.64
N THR A 7 -41.28 7.06 -40.57
CA THR A 7 -39.82 6.92 -40.71
C THR A 7 -39.24 6.45 -39.38
N GLY A 8 -38.67 5.23 -39.38
CA GLY A 8 -37.94 4.67 -38.26
C GLY A 8 -36.59 5.36 -38.07
N GLY A 9 -36.37 5.91 -36.88
CA GLY A 9 -35.05 6.25 -36.37
C GLY A 9 -34.56 5.11 -35.47
N THR A 10 -33.64 4.29 -35.96
CA THR A 10 -32.93 3.30 -35.14
C THR A 10 -31.98 4.01 -34.19
N PHE A 11 -32.27 3.91 -32.89
CA PHE A 11 -31.39 4.31 -31.81
C PHE A 11 -30.29 3.25 -31.67
N THR A 12 -29.13 3.50 -32.28
CA THR A 12 -27.90 2.72 -32.00
C THR A 12 -27.38 3.13 -30.62
N GLY A 13 -27.58 2.26 -29.63
CA GLY A 13 -26.93 2.39 -28.32
C GLY A 13 -25.40 2.28 -28.45
N PRO A 14 -24.64 2.80 -27.47
CA PRO A 14 -23.19 2.78 -27.51
C PRO A 14 -22.65 1.34 -27.55
N SER A 15 -21.74 1.11 -28.50
CA SER A 15 -20.97 -0.11 -28.71
C SER A 15 -20.25 -0.55 -27.43
N PRO A 16 -20.06 -1.86 -27.18
CA PRO A 16 -19.32 -2.34 -26.02
C PRO A 16 -17.85 -1.87 -26.12
N THR A 17 -17.40 -1.28 -25.02
CA THR A 17 -16.05 -0.80 -24.74
C THR A 17 -14.96 -1.76 -25.24
N ALA A 18 -13.99 -1.19 -25.94
CA ALA A 18 -12.74 -1.83 -26.34
C ALA A 18 -12.02 -2.44 -25.13
N PRO A 19 -11.22 -3.51 -25.31
CA PRO A 19 -10.40 -4.07 -24.25
C PRO A 19 -9.47 -2.98 -23.70
N THR A 20 -9.55 -2.75 -22.39
CA THR A 20 -8.65 -1.90 -21.62
C THR A 20 -7.20 -2.26 -21.97
N GLU A 21 -6.47 -1.32 -22.55
CA GLU A 21 -5.02 -1.44 -22.75
C GLU A 21 -4.38 -1.85 -21.42
N ALA A 22 -3.54 -2.88 -21.44
CA ALA A 22 -2.84 -3.35 -20.26
C ALA A 22 -2.07 -2.17 -19.65
N GLN A 23 -2.52 -1.70 -18.48
CA GLN A 23 -1.81 -0.68 -17.73
C GLN A 23 -0.37 -1.16 -17.51
N PRO A 24 0.64 -0.27 -17.63
CA PRO A 24 2.02 -0.64 -17.39
C PRO A 24 2.14 -1.36 -16.06
N GLY A 25 3.04 -2.35 -15.98
CA GLY A 25 3.32 -3.07 -14.74
C GLY A 25 3.65 -2.12 -13.59
N PRO A 26 3.73 -2.63 -12.34
CA PRO A 26 3.97 -1.80 -11.17
C PRO A 26 5.17 -0.88 -11.43
N VAL A 27 5.04 0.38 -11.01
CA VAL A 27 6.16 1.30 -10.99
C VAL A 27 7.05 0.84 -9.84
N LEU A 28 7.94 -0.09 -10.16
CA LEU A 28 8.91 -0.60 -9.22
C LEU A 28 9.99 0.48 -9.06
N PRO A 29 10.36 0.84 -7.81
CA PRO A 29 11.43 1.78 -7.59
C PRO A 29 12.68 1.37 -8.37
N ALA A 30 13.29 2.33 -9.05
CA ALA A 30 14.53 2.06 -9.78
C ALA A 30 15.58 1.52 -8.80
N ARG A 31 16.23 0.42 -9.17
CA ARG A 31 17.31 -0.20 -8.37
C ARG A 31 16.88 -0.76 -7.01
N LEU A 32 15.60 -1.10 -6.83
CA LEU A 32 15.06 -1.68 -5.58
C LEU A 32 15.89 -2.87 -5.07
N ASP A 33 16.21 -3.84 -5.94
CA ASP A 33 17.02 -5.01 -5.57
C ASP A 33 18.39 -4.62 -4.99
N SER A 34 19.05 -3.62 -5.59
CA SER A 34 20.35 -3.17 -5.08
C SER A 34 20.23 -2.30 -3.82
N LEU A 35 19.09 -1.64 -3.63
CA LEU A 35 18.83 -0.84 -2.43
C LEU A 35 18.60 -1.75 -1.22
N LEU A 36 17.93 -2.89 -1.42
CA LEU A 36 17.56 -3.84 -0.36
C LEU A 36 18.47 -5.08 -0.28
N ALA A 37 19.51 -5.17 -1.11
CA ALA A 37 20.37 -6.35 -1.21
C ALA A 37 20.93 -6.81 0.16
N ASP A 38 21.28 -5.86 1.03
CA ASP A 38 21.86 -6.13 2.34
C ASP A 38 20.82 -6.09 3.47
N VAL A 39 19.53 -5.92 3.15
CA VAL A 39 18.46 -5.81 4.15
C VAL A 39 17.90 -7.20 4.48
N PRO A 40 18.01 -7.67 5.74
CA PRO A 40 17.54 -9.00 6.13
C PRO A 40 16.05 -9.19 5.86
N GLY A 41 15.68 -10.37 5.34
CA GLY A 41 14.29 -10.69 5.02
C GLY A 41 13.82 -10.19 3.66
N TYR A 42 14.67 -9.50 2.90
CA TYR A 42 14.35 -9.13 1.52
C TYR A 42 14.27 -10.36 0.61
N VAL A 43 13.12 -10.53 -0.04
CA VAL A 43 12.94 -11.45 -1.16
C VAL A 43 13.15 -10.65 -2.44
N SER A 44 13.99 -11.12 -3.37
CA SER A 44 14.27 -10.40 -4.62
C SER A 44 13.01 -10.25 -5.48
N ILE A 45 12.95 -9.16 -6.25
CA ILE A 45 11.91 -8.91 -7.24
C ILE A 45 11.82 -9.97 -8.34
N HIS A 46 12.87 -10.79 -8.47
CA HIS A 46 12.96 -11.92 -9.39
C HIS A 46 12.44 -13.23 -8.78
N ALA A 47 11.76 -13.18 -7.63
CA ALA A 47 11.08 -14.34 -7.05
C ALA A 47 10.11 -15.00 -8.05
N PRO A 48 9.88 -16.32 -7.95
CA PRO A 48 8.96 -17.04 -8.81
C PRO A 48 7.55 -16.43 -8.89
N LEU A 49 7.03 -15.92 -7.76
CA LEU A 49 5.82 -15.11 -7.74
C LEU A 49 6.13 -13.70 -7.28
N ARG A 50 5.53 -12.74 -7.96
CA ARG A 50 5.47 -11.33 -7.56
C ARG A 50 4.02 -10.94 -7.38
N VAL A 51 3.69 -10.34 -6.25
CA VAL A 51 2.32 -9.93 -5.90
C VAL A 51 2.31 -8.44 -5.58
N GLN A 52 1.40 -7.73 -6.23
CA GLN A 52 1.06 -6.34 -5.93
C GLN A 52 -0.29 -6.31 -5.21
N THR A 53 -0.36 -5.51 -4.15
CA THR A 53 -1.54 -5.31 -3.32
C THR A 53 -1.84 -3.83 -3.03
N LEU A 54 -0.85 -2.94 -3.16
CA LEU A 54 -0.96 -1.50 -2.91
C LEU A 54 -1.42 -0.80 -4.20
N GLY A 55 -2.63 -0.24 -4.17
CA GLY A 55 -3.24 0.44 -5.33
C GLY A 55 -3.90 -0.49 -6.34
N GLY A 56 -3.94 -1.79 -6.07
CA GLY A 56 -4.62 -2.81 -6.89
C GLY A 56 -4.03 -4.20 -6.70
N PHE A 57 -4.77 -5.24 -7.09
CA PHE A 57 -4.30 -6.62 -6.99
C PHE A 57 -3.80 -7.18 -8.33
N ARG A 58 -2.51 -7.48 -8.42
CA ARG A 58 -1.89 -8.07 -9.62
C ARG A 58 -0.85 -9.12 -9.23
N VAL A 59 -0.71 -10.16 -10.05
CA VAL A 59 0.20 -11.28 -9.77
C VAL A 59 1.01 -11.58 -11.03
N TRP A 60 2.32 -11.72 -10.88
CA TRP A 60 3.21 -12.22 -11.94
C TRP A 60 3.82 -13.53 -11.49
N ARG A 61 3.90 -14.47 -12.43
CA ARG A 61 4.57 -15.76 -12.26
C ARG A 61 5.71 -15.85 -13.25
N TYR A 62 6.93 -16.00 -12.73
CA TYR A 62 8.18 -15.99 -13.51
C TYR A 62 8.27 -14.78 -14.48
N GLY A 63 7.78 -13.63 -14.02
CA GLY A 63 7.76 -12.38 -14.80
C GLY A 63 6.54 -12.18 -15.71
N GLU A 64 5.71 -13.20 -15.94
CA GLU A 64 4.48 -13.09 -16.75
C GLU A 64 3.26 -12.79 -15.89
N GLU A 65 2.45 -11.80 -16.28
CA GLU A 65 1.25 -11.43 -15.52
C GLU A 65 0.15 -12.50 -15.63
N ILE A 66 -0.40 -12.90 -14.50
CA ILE A 66 -1.59 -13.73 -14.41
C ILE A 66 -2.82 -12.82 -14.46
N LEU A 67 -3.49 -12.79 -15.61
CA LEU A 67 -4.70 -12.01 -15.81
C LEU A 67 -5.87 -12.52 -14.93
N PRO A 68 -6.82 -11.66 -14.53
CA PRO A 68 -7.94 -12.03 -13.67
C PRO A 68 -8.74 -13.26 -14.15
N GLY A 69 -8.90 -13.45 -15.46
CA GLY A 69 -9.62 -14.60 -16.03
C GLY A 69 -8.93 -15.95 -15.80
N ALA A 70 -7.62 -15.98 -15.55
CA ALA A 70 -6.86 -17.22 -15.34
C ALA A 70 -7.12 -17.87 -13.97
N TRP A 71 -7.70 -17.14 -13.02
CA TRP A 71 -8.11 -17.66 -11.70
C TRP A 71 -9.36 -18.55 -11.77
N GLY A 72 -10.10 -18.47 -12.88
CA GLY A 72 -11.30 -19.25 -13.16
C GLY A 72 -12.52 -18.81 -12.34
N ARG A 73 -12.45 -18.91 -11.01
CA ARG A 73 -13.53 -18.52 -10.09
C ARG A 73 -13.10 -17.37 -9.20
N GLU A 74 -14.04 -16.47 -8.90
CA GLU A 74 -13.79 -15.36 -7.98
C GLU A 74 -13.32 -15.83 -6.60
N LYS A 75 -13.94 -16.88 -6.04
CA LYS A 75 -13.53 -17.44 -4.74
C LYS A 75 -12.11 -18.02 -4.73
N ALA A 76 -11.54 -18.40 -5.88
CA ALA A 76 -10.14 -18.82 -5.96
C ALA A 76 -9.21 -17.62 -5.80
N LEU A 77 -9.51 -16.51 -6.50
CA LEU A 77 -8.78 -15.25 -6.33
C LEU A 77 -8.90 -14.71 -4.90
N GLN A 78 -10.11 -14.71 -4.32
CA GLN A 78 -10.32 -14.31 -2.93
C GLN A 78 -9.54 -15.19 -1.95
N LEU A 79 -9.51 -16.52 -2.17
CA LEU A 79 -8.72 -17.43 -1.33
C LEU A 79 -7.23 -17.08 -1.36
N PHE A 80 -6.68 -16.76 -2.54
CA PHE A 80 -5.29 -16.36 -2.64
C PHE A 80 -5.04 -14.99 -2.00
N GLN A 81 -5.92 -14.02 -2.20
CA GLN A 81 -5.86 -12.72 -1.52
C GLN A 81 -5.90 -12.88 0.00
N PHE A 82 -6.77 -13.76 0.52
CA PHE A 82 -6.86 -14.08 1.94
C PHE A 82 -5.56 -14.70 2.48
N PHE A 83 -4.93 -15.61 1.72
CA PHE A 83 -3.61 -16.12 2.08
C PHE A 83 -2.53 -15.03 2.08
N ILE A 84 -2.56 -14.09 1.14
CA ILE A 84 -1.63 -12.95 1.11
C ILE A 84 -1.84 -12.03 2.31
N THR A 85 -3.08 -11.74 2.69
CA THR A 85 -3.37 -10.95 3.90
C THR A 85 -2.87 -11.64 5.16
N ASN A 86 -2.97 -12.97 5.23
CA ASN A 86 -2.59 -13.79 6.39
C ASN A 86 -1.23 -14.49 6.23
N ARG A 87 -0.36 -13.97 5.38
CA ARG A 87 0.92 -14.59 4.94
C ARG A 87 1.86 -15.02 6.05
N SER A 88 1.82 -14.35 7.21
CA SER A 88 2.69 -14.63 8.36
C SER A 88 2.26 -15.85 9.18
N HIS A 89 1.16 -16.52 8.83
CA HIS A 89 0.57 -17.60 9.61
C HIS A 89 0.18 -18.82 8.76
N TYR A 90 0.26 -20.00 9.38
CA TYR A 90 -0.47 -21.17 8.91
C TYR A 90 -1.88 -21.13 9.48
N LEU A 91 -2.87 -21.14 8.60
CA LEU A 91 -4.29 -21.01 8.95
C LEU A 91 -4.95 -22.38 8.92
N HIS A 92 -5.71 -22.71 9.96
CA HIS A 92 -6.52 -23.92 9.94
C HIS A 92 -7.57 -23.83 8.83
N LYS A 93 -7.79 -24.94 8.11
CA LYS A 93 -8.78 -25.04 7.05
C LYS A 93 -10.16 -24.52 7.46
N GLU A 94 -10.60 -24.81 8.68
CA GLU A 94 -11.90 -24.36 9.21
C GLU A 94 -11.95 -22.83 9.32
N GLN A 95 -10.89 -22.18 9.82
CA GLN A 95 -10.80 -20.72 9.86
C GLN A 95 -10.87 -20.10 8.46
N ILE A 96 -10.20 -20.71 7.48
CA ILE A 96 -10.28 -20.26 6.08
C ILE A 96 -11.71 -20.38 5.55
N ILE A 97 -12.38 -21.50 5.86
CA ILE A 97 -13.75 -21.76 5.43
C ILE A 97 -14.71 -20.74 6.05
N ASP A 98 -14.63 -20.52 7.35
CA ASP A 98 -15.52 -19.62 8.09
C ASP A 98 -15.42 -18.18 7.58
N GLN A 99 -14.22 -17.75 7.17
CA GLN A 99 -13.99 -16.39 6.65
C GLN A 99 -14.49 -16.22 5.21
N LEU A 100 -14.27 -17.21 4.34
CA LEU A 100 -14.58 -17.07 2.91
C LEU A 100 -15.94 -17.65 2.51
N TRP A 101 -16.52 -18.52 3.33
CA TRP A 101 -17.82 -19.16 3.11
C TRP A 101 -18.64 -19.24 4.41
N PRO A 102 -18.95 -18.10 5.06
CA PRO A 102 -19.59 -18.07 6.38
C PRO A 102 -20.97 -18.76 6.41
N ASP A 103 -21.67 -18.79 5.28
CA ASP A 103 -23.03 -19.32 5.18
C ASP A 103 -23.11 -20.82 4.84
N LEU A 104 -21.98 -21.49 4.67
CA LEU A 104 -21.95 -22.91 4.27
C LEU A 104 -21.76 -23.84 5.48
N ASP A 105 -22.44 -24.98 5.44
CA ASP A 105 -22.13 -26.06 6.38
C ASP A 105 -20.74 -26.66 6.11
N ALA A 106 -20.20 -27.37 7.11
CA ALA A 106 -18.86 -27.94 7.07
C ALA A 106 -18.57 -28.81 5.84
N ARG A 107 -19.56 -29.57 5.33
CA ARG A 107 -19.35 -30.46 4.17
C ARG A 107 -19.27 -29.66 2.87
N ARG A 108 -20.16 -28.69 2.68
CA ARG A 108 -20.15 -27.80 1.51
C ARG A 108 -18.94 -26.88 1.53
N GLY A 109 -18.59 -26.33 2.68
CA GLY A 109 -17.39 -25.52 2.88
C GLY A 109 -16.11 -26.28 2.54
N ASP A 110 -15.93 -27.52 3.02
CA ASP A 110 -14.75 -28.34 2.70
C ASP A 110 -14.62 -28.62 1.19
N ARG A 111 -15.74 -28.96 0.54
CA ARG A 111 -15.76 -29.19 -0.90
C ARG A 111 -15.38 -27.93 -1.67
N ASP A 112 -16.00 -26.80 -1.34
CA ASP A 112 -15.81 -25.54 -2.06
C ASP A 112 -14.42 -24.95 -1.82
N PHE A 113 -13.88 -25.10 -0.59
CA PHE A 113 -12.47 -24.81 -0.29
C PHE A 113 -11.51 -25.63 -1.15
N LYS A 114 -11.69 -26.97 -1.22
CA LYS A 114 -10.83 -27.83 -2.06
C LYS A 114 -10.88 -27.43 -3.53
N VAL A 115 -12.07 -27.08 -4.01
CA VAL A 115 -12.28 -26.63 -5.39
C VAL A 115 -11.57 -25.30 -5.65
N ALA A 116 -11.68 -24.33 -4.74
CA ALA A 116 -10.98 -23.05 -4.83
C ALA A 116 -9.47 -23.22 -4.75
N LEU A 117 -8.97 -24.01 -3.79
CA LEU A 117 -7.54 -24.29 -3.62
C LEU A 117 -6.94 -24.98 -4.86
N ASN A 118 -7.67 -25.93 -5.45
CA ASN A 118 -7.21 -26.57 -6.68
C ASN A 118 -7.16 -25.59 -7.85
N ALA A 119 -8.11 -24.65 -7.94
CA ALA A 119 -8.08 -23.59 -8.93
C ALA A 119 -6.86 -22.67 -8.71
N VAL A 120 -6.60 -22.22 -7.47
CA VAL A 120 -5.40 -21.44 -7.14
C VAL A 120 -4.13 -22.17 -7.53
N ASN A 121 -3.97 -23.43 -7.12
CA ASN A 121 -2.79 -24.22 -7.46
C ASN A 121 -2.62 -24.41 -8.98
N LYS A 122 -3.70 -24.59 -9.73
CA LYS A 122 -3.63 -24.70 -11.20
C LYS A 122 -3.24 -23.36 -11.85
N THR A 123 -3.68 -22.24 -11.28
CA THR A 123 -3.33 -20.91 -11.75
C THR A 123 -1.86 -20.57 -11.44
N LEU A 124 -1.38 -20.88 -10.23
CA LEU A 124 -0.01 -20.60 -9.82
C LEU A 124 1.00 -21.62 -10.37
N GLU A 125 0.61 -22.89 -10.49
CA GLU A 125 1.49 -24.01 -10.84
C GLU A 125 0.83 -24.90 -11.93
N PRO A 126 0.64 -24.40 -13.18
CA PRO A 126 -0.10 -25.10 -14.23
C PRO A 126 0.59 -26.40 -14.69
N GLU A 127 1.92 -26.43 -14.64
CA GLU A 127 2.74 -27.59 -15.00
C GLU A 127 2.88 -28.60 -13.85
N ARG A 128 2.24 -28.35 -12.69
CA ARG A 128 2.35 -29.23 -11.52
C ARG A 128 1.67 -30.57 -11.78
N THR A 129 2.41 -31.65 -11.53
CA THR A 129 1.83 -33.00 -11.59
C THR A 129 0.90 -33.25 -10.39
N PRO A 130 -0.10 -34.14 -10.49
CA PRO A 130 -1.01 -34.43 -9.36
C PRO A 130 -0.32 -34.93 -8.09
N TRP A 131 0.88 -35.51 -8.21
CA TRP A 131 1.61 -36.19 -7.13
C TRP A 131 2.69 -35.32 -6.48
N SER A 132 3.01 -34.16 -7.04
CA SER A 132 3.98 -33.24 -6.47
C SER A 132 3.31 -32.28 -5.48
N GLU A 133 4.00 -31.97 -4.39
CA GLU A 133 3.55 -30.95 -3.44
C GLU A 133 3.45 -29.57 -4.12
N ALA A 134 2.53 -28.73 -3.64
CA ALA A 134 2.40 -27.37 -4.12
C ALA A 134 3.57 -26.52 -3.58
N GLN A 135 4.22 -25.77 -4.46
CA GLN A 135 5.34 -24.91 -4.11
C GLN A 135 4.92 -23.71 -3.27
N PHE A 136 3.82 -23.04 -3.65
CA PHE A 136 3.46 -21.74 -3.08
C PHE A 136 2.55 -21.81 -1.87
N ILE A 137 1.60 -22.75 -1.85
CA ILE A 137 0.67 -22.95 -0.73
C ILE A 137 1.00 -24.29 -0.08
N ARG A 138 1.70 -24.22 1.05
CA ARG A 138 2.11 -25.39 1.81
C ARG A 138 1.01 -25.84 2.74
N ARG A 139 0.90 -27.16 2.90
CA ARG A 139 -0.03 -27.79 3.84
C ARG A 139 0.77 -28.44 4.98
N GLN A 140 0.41 -28.11 6.21
CA GLN A 140 0.92 -28.76 7.43
C GLN A 140 -0.27 -29.31 8.21
N GLY A 141 -0.54 -30.61 8.07
CA GLY A 141 -1.70 -31.26 8.68
C GLY A 141 -3.04 -30.70 8.16
N LEU A 142 -3.74 -29.94 9.00
CA LEU A 142 -4.99 -29.25 8.67
C LEU A 142 -4.81 -27.75 8.40
N ALA A 143 -3.59 -27.25 8.51
CA ALA A 143 -3.28 -25.85 8.29
C ALA A 143 -2.59 -25.61 6.94
N TYR A 144 -2.77 -24.40 6.42
CA TYR A 144 -2.23 -23.97 5.12
C TYR A 144 -1.55 -22.62 5.27
N GLY A 145 -0.42 -22.42 4.59
CA GLY A 145 0.35 -21.18 4.65
C GLY A 145 1.13 -20.95 3.36
N LEU A 146 1.62 -19.72 3.18
CA LEU A 146 2.43 -19.35 2.02
C LEU A 146 3.91 -19.66 2.24
N ALA A 147 4.57 -20.13 1.18
CA ALA A 147 6.02 -20.24 1.11
C ALA A 147 6.63 -18.89 0.69
N MET A 148 6.71 -17.96 1.65
CA MET A 148 7.11 -16.57 1.39
C MET A 148 8.51 -16.43 0.79
N GLU A 149 9.40 -17.41 0.94
CA GLU A 149 10.71 -17.41 0.28
C GLU A 149 10.64 -17.41 -1.27
N TYR A 150 9.49 -17.74 -1.85
CA TYR A 150 9.25 -17.71 -3.30
C TYR A 150 8.32 -16.58 -3.75
N ILE A 151 7.88 -15.72 -2.83
CA ILE A 151 6.86 -14.72 -3.08
C ILE A 151 7.41 -13.34 -2.71
N TRP A 152 7.65 -12.52 -3.71
CA TRP A 152 7.82 -11.09 -3.52
C TRP A 152 6.44 -10.45 -3.33
N LEU A 153 6.28 -9.63 -2.29
CA LEU A 153 5.05 -8.92 -1.99
C LEU A 153 5.35 -7.43 -1.75
N ASP A 154 4.68 -6.55 -2.48
CA ASP A 154 4.90 -5.10 -2.39
C ASP A 154 4.66 -4.54 -0.98
N SER A 155 3.64 -5.01 -0.27
CA SER A 155 3.35 -4.55 1.10
C SER A 155 4.45 -4.95 2.10
N ASP A 156 5.06 -6.13 1.96
CA ASP A 156 6.19 -6.54 2.81
C ASP A 156 7.43 -5.71 2.52
N VAL A 157 7.69 -5.44 1.24
CA VAL A 157 8.84 -4.63 0.83
C VAL A 157 8.66 -3.17 1.23
N PHE A 158 7.43 -2.66 1.12
CA PHE A 158 7.05 -1.34 1.63
C PHE A 158 7.39 -1.21 3.12
N GLU A 159 6.99 -2.17 3.95
CA GLU A 159 7.32 -2.18 5.38
C GLU A 159 8.82 -2.32 5.64
N LEU A 160 9.51 -3.16 4.86
CA LEU A 160 10.95 -3.36 4.99
C LEU A 160 11.73 -2.08 4.71
N LEU A 161 11.35 -1.33 3.68
CA LEU A 161 11.92 -0.03 3.36
C LEU A 161 11.69 0.99 4.47
N ILE A 162 10.48 1.03 5.05
CA ILE A 162 10.16 1.91 6.18
C ILE A 162 11.03 1.56 7.38
N ALA A 163 11.13 0.28 7.73
CA ALA A 163 11.95 -0.18 8.84
C ALA A 163 13.43 0.15 8.64
N ALA A 164 13.96 -0.03 7.42
CA ALA A 164 15.34 0.30 7.08
C ALA A 164 15.61 1.81 7.18
N GLY A 165 14.71 2.65 6.65
CA GLY A 165 14.81 4.10 6.74
C GLY A 165 14.72 4.61 8.18
N ASN A 166 13.72 4.17 8.93
CA ASN A 166 13.52 4.60 10.32
C ASN A 166 14.68 4.18 11.23
N ARG A 167 15.32 3.04 10.98
CA ARG A 167 16.50 2.61 11.73
C ARG A 167 17.66 3.60 11.58
N LEU A 168 17.88 4.14 10.39
CA LEU A 168 18.94 5.12 10.14
C LEU A 168 18.66 6.49 10.77
N LEU A 169 17.38 6.83 10.94
CA LEU A 169 16.93 8.06 11.63
C LEU A 169 16.78 7.88 13.15
N SER A 170 16.98 6.67 13.66
CA SER A 170 16.90 6.41 15.10
C SER A 170 18.31 6.50 15.70
N PRO A 171 18.47 7.13 16.88
CA PRO A 171 19.73 7.11 17.60
C PRO A 171 20.20 5.67 17.81
N GLN A 172 21.39 5.31 17.30
CA GLN A 172 21.93 3.98 17.49
C GLN A 172 22.40 3.84 18.94
N PRO A 173 22.11 2.69 19.60
CA PRO A 173 22.71 2.42 20.90
C PRO A 173 24.23 2.42 20.76
N ALA A 174 24.91 3.02 21.73
CA ALA A 174 26.36 3.03 21.79
C ALA A 174 26.92 1.59 21.76
N ASP A 175 27.97 1.35 20.96
CA ASP A 175 28.61 0.04 20.83
C ASP A 175 29.21 -0.45 22.16
N SER A 176 29.59 0.48 23.05
CA SER A 176 30.07 0.18 24.40
C SER A 176 29.39 1.06 25.46
N PRO A 177 29.21 0.56 26.71
CA PRO A 177 28.70 1.36 27.81
C PRO A 177 29.65 2.53 28.11
N GLY A 178 29.20 3.76 27.84
CA GLY A 178 29.97 4.99 28.08
C GLY A 178 30.37 5.76 26.82
N ASP A 179 30.16 5.20 25.62
CA ASP A 179 30.28 5.95 24.38
C ASP A 179 29.02 6.81 24.16
N GLU A 180 29.18 8.00 23.58
CA GLU A 180 28.05 8.75 23.06
C GLU A 180 27.42 7.95 21.91
N PRO A 181 26.08 7.84 21.83
CA PRO A 181 25.44 7.23 20.67
C PRO A 181 25.93 7.92 19.41
N ALA A 182 26.33 7.15 18.41
CA ALA A 182 26.72 7.71 17.12
C ALA A 182 25.53 8.53 16.58
N GLY A 183 25.74 9.83 16.42
CA GLY A 183 24.73 10.73 15.87
C GLY A 183 24.44 10.43 14.41
N GLU A 184 23.26 10.82 13.95
CA GLU A 184 22.85 10.73 12.55
C GLU A 184 23.90 11.41 11.65
N THR A 185 24.45 10.66 10.70
CA THR A 185 25.36 11.24 9.70
C THR A 185 24.56 11.75 8.50
N PRO A 186 25.03 12.77 7.75
CA PRO A 186 24.38 13.19 6.51
C PRO A 186 24.27 12.07 5.46
N ALA A 187 25.14 11.05 5.53
CA ALA A 187 25.07 9.87 4.69
C ALA A 187 23.91 8.94 5.09
N ASP A 188 23.66 8.78 6.40
CA ASP A 188 22.55 7.98 6.92
C ASP A 188 21.21 8.64 6.60
N GLU A 189 21.11 9.96 6.76
CA GLU A 189 19.90 10.72 6.38
C GLU A 189 19.60 10.57 4.89
N ALA A 190 20.61 10.75 4.02
CA ALA A 190 20.45 10.59 2.58
C ALA A 190 20.04 9.17 2.19
N LEU A 191 20.56 8.15 2.88
CA LEU A 191 20.16 6.75 2.64
C LEU A 191 18.76 6.46 3.18
N ALA A 192 18.39 7.00 4.34
CA ALA A 192 17.05 6.93 4.90
C ALA A 192 16.02 7.55 3.94
N MET A 193 16.30 8.75 3.41
CA MET A 193 15.46 9.39 2.40
C MET A 193 15.26 8.50 1.17
N ARG A 194 16.29 7.78 0.70
CA ARG A 194 16.17 6.85 -0.42
C ARG A 194 15.28 5.65 -0.10
N TYR A 195 15.40 5.07 1.10
CA TYR A 195 14.51 3.99 1.54
C TYR A 195 13.05 4.45 1.64
N LEU A 196 12.80 5.57 2.32
CA LEU A 196 11.45 6.10 2.50
C LEU A 196 10.84 6.56 1.17
N ALA A 197 11.63 7.15 0.27
CA ALA A 197 11.15 7.52 -1.07
C ALA A 197 10.73 6.30 -1.89
N ALA A 198 11.52 5.22 -1.87
CA ALA A 198 11.16 3.96 -2.52
C ALA A 198 9.89 3.35 -1.91
N ALA A 199 9.68 3.46 -0.59
CA ALA A 199 8.44 3.02 0.06
C ALA A 199 7.22 3.82 -0.45
N VAL A 200 7.36 5.15 -0.55
CA VAL A 200 6.30 6.05 -1.05
C VAL A 200 5.98 5.81 -2.54
N GLU A 201 6.95 5.36 -3.33
CA GLU A 201 6.74 4.96 -4.73
C GLU A 201 5.98 3.63 -4.85
N LEU A 202 6.23 2.66 -3.95
CA LEU A 202 5.48 1.40 -3.90
C LEU A 202 4.03 1.59 -3.45
N TYR A 203 3.76 2.58 -2.58
CA TYR A 203 2.41 2.88 -2.12
C TYR A 203 1.61 3.65 -3.21
N GLN A 204 0.96 2.90 -4.10
CA GLN A 204 0.15 3.45 -5.20
C GLN A 204 -1.33 3.68 -4.83
N GLY A 205 -1.76 3.24 -3.65
CA GLY A 205 -3.11 3.42 -3.15
C GLY A 205 -3.45 2.41 -2.05
N ASP A 206 -4.72 2.33 -1.67
CA ASP A 206 -5.22 1.42 -0.65
C ASP A 206 -4.80 -0.03 -0.92
N TYR A 207 -4.58 -0.82 0.13
CA TYR A 207 -4.40 -2.26 0.05
C TYR A 207 -5.68 -2.92 -0.47
N LEU A 208 -5.59 -3.75 -1.52
CA LEU A 208 -6.72 -4.49 -2.13
C LEU A 208 -8.00 -3.64 -2.31
N PRO A 209 -7.96 -2.55 -3.10
CA PRO A 209 -9.09 -1.63 -3.24
C PRO A 209 -10.33 -2.32 -3.82
N GLU A 210 -10.17 -3.42 -4.57
CA GLU A 210 -11.25 -4.24 -5.11
C GLU A 210 -12.00 -5.05 -4.05
N ARG A 211 -11.44 -5.16 -2.83
CA ARG A 211 -11.97 -5.93 -1.70
C ARG A 211 -12.35 -5.03 -0.52
N ARG A 212 -12.82 -3.81 -0.78
CA ARG A 212 -13.15 -2.82 0.27
C ARG A 212 -14.17 -3.30 1.30
N TYR A 213 -15.10 -4.18 0.92
CA TYR A 213 -16.19 -4.67 1.77
C TYR A 213 -15.92 -6.05 2.38
N GLU A 214 -14.70 -6.57 2.24
CA GLU A 214 -14.32 -7.87 2.79
C GLU A 214 -13.62 -7.67 4.14
N ASP A 215 -14.28 -8.10 5.22
CA ASP A 215 -13.84 -7.88 6.61
C ASP A 215 -12.40 -8.37 6.87
N TRP A 216 -12.02 -9.50 6.28
CA TRP A 216 -10.69 -10.10 6.46
C TRP A 216 -9.53 -9.22 5.97
N SER A 217 -9.80 -8.18 5.16
CA SER A 217 -8.79 -7.27 4.62
C SER A 217 -8.73 -5.90 5.30
N VAL A 218 -9.70 -5.57 6.16
CA VAL A 218 -9.86 -4.23 6.75
C VAL A 218 -8.65 -3.87 7.62
N ALA A 219 -8.31 -4.74 8.58
CA ALA A 219 -7.23 -4.47 9.53
C ALA A 219 -5.87 -4.24 8.84
N GLU A 220 -5.55 -5.04 7.81
CA GLU A 220 -4.29 -4.87 7.06
C GLU A 220 -4.29 -3.57 6.25
N ARG A 221 -5.42 -3.20 5.65
CA ARG A 221 -5.58 -1.95 4.89
C ARG A 221 -5.37 -0.73 5.78
N GLU A 222 -6.04 -0.69 6.93
CA GLU A 222 -5.92 0.41 7.90
C GLU A 222 -4.48 0.53 8.41
N ARG A 223 -3.86 -0.60 8.79
CA ARG A 223 -2.47 -0.64 9.25
C ARG A 223 -1.50 -0.07 8.20
N LEU A 224 -1.60 -0.53 6.95
CA LEU A 224 -0.75 -0.07 5.86
C LEU A 224 -1.00 1.41 5.50
N GLN A 225 -2.25 1.89 5.62
CA GLN A 225 -2.57 3.29 5.41
C GLN A 225 -1.90 4.20 6.46
N VAL A 226 -1.97 3.83 7.74
CA VAL A 226 -1.30 4.57 8.83
C VAL A 226 0.22 4.61 8.62
N LEU A 227 0.83 3.50 8.23
CA LEU A 227 2.26 3.46 7.88
C LEU A 227 2.58 4.40 6.72
N ALA A 228 1.77 4.43 5.67
CA ALA A 228 1.96 5.30 4.52
C ALA A 228 1.86 6.79 4.88
N LEU A 229 0.86 7.18 5.68
CA LEU A 229 0.70 8.55 6.20
C LEU A 229 1.94 8.99 6.99
N GLY A 230 2.39 8.14 7.93
CA GLY A 230 3.58 8.40 8.73
C GLY A 230 4.83 8.54 7.86
N THR A 231 5.09 7.59 6.97
CA THR A 231 6.27 7.61 6.09
C THR A 231 6.30 8.81 5.16
N MET A 232 5.18 9.18 4.54
CA MET A 232 5.12 10.38 3.70
C MET A 232 5.34 11.66 4.51
N THR A 233 4.84 11.72 5.74
CA THR A 233 5.05 12.85 6.65
C THR A 233 6.51 12.98 7.06
N THR A 234 7.15 11.88 7.49
CA THR A 234 8.58 11.85 7.82
C THR A 234 9.44 12.26 6.63
N LEU A 235 9.20 11.68 5.45
CA LEU A 235 9.94 12.01 4.25
C LEU A 235 9.75 13.48 3.84
N ALA A 236 8.54 14.03 3.98
CA ALA A 236 8.28 15.44 3.74
C ALA A 236 9.06 16.35 4.71
N GLY A 237 9.21 15.94 5.98
CA GLY A 237 10.06 16.62 6.95
C GLY A 237 11.53 16.66 6.52
N LEU A 238 12.08 15.52 6.06
CA LEU A 238 13.46 15.41 5.58
C LEU A 238 13.70 16.25 4.30
N TYR A 239 12.71 16.34 3.41
CA TYR A 239 12.82 17.20 2.23
C TYR A 239 12.75 18.69 2.55
N LEU A 240 12.20 19.10 3.71
CA LEU A 240 11.90 20.49 3.99
C LEU A 240 13.11 21.44 3.81
N PRO A 241 14.33 21.12 4.29
CA PRO A 241 15.48 22.02 4.16
C PRO A 241 16.10 22.03 2.76
N HIS A 242 15.84 21.02 1.93
CA HIS A 242 16.57 20.78 0.67
C HIS A 242 15.68 20.93 -0.57
N ASN A 243 14.40 20.59 -0.43
CA ASN A 243 13.38 20.64 -1.46
C ASN A 243 11.99 20.88 -0.84
N PRO A 244 11.69 22.13 -0.43
CA PRO A 244 10.38 22.50 0.12
C PRO A 244 9.20 22.15 -0.79
N LEU A 245 9.40 22.15 -2.12
CA LEU A 245 8.35 21.82 -3.08
C LEU A 245 7.93 20.34 -2.99
N GLU A 246 8.89 19.43 -2.88
CA GLU A 246 8.59 18.00 -2.67
C GLU A 246 7.93 17.75 -1.32
N SER A 247 8.28 18.53 -0.29
CA SER A 247 7.60 18.49 1.02
C SER A 247 6.12 18.84 0.89
N VAL A 248 5.79 19.89 0.12
CA VAL A 248 4.40 20.26 -0.20
C VAL A 248 3.70 19.15 -0.99
N ARG A 249 4.34 18.58 -2.01
CA ARG A 249 3.74 17.51 -2.82
C ARG A 249 3.39 16.27 -1.97
N LEU A 250 4.29 15.85 -1.08
CA LEU A 250 4.08 14.71 -0.20
C LEU A 250 2.96 14.96 0.81
N THR A 251 2.99 16.11 1.48
CA THR A 251 1.95 16.48 2.45
C THR A 251 0.57 16.67 1.80
N GLN A 252 0.49 17.11 0.55
CA GLN A 252 -0.78 17.12 -0.19
C GLN A 252 -1.34 15.71 -0.41
N ARG A 253 -0.47 14.70 -0.65
CA ARG A 253 -0.91 13.29 -0.71
C ARG A 253 -1.41 12.81 0.65
N VAL A 254 -0.71 13.18 1.74
CA VAL A 254 -1.14 12.87 3.11
C VAL A 254 -2.52 13.45 3.39
N LEU A 255 -2.74 14.74 3.13
CA LEU A 255 -4.01 15.42 3.37
C LEU A 255 -5.16 14.97 2.46
N ALA A 256 -4.86 14.39 1.30
CA ALA A 256 -5.87 13.78 0.44
C ALA A 256 -6.35 12.42 0.98
N MET A 257 -5.49 11.72 1.74
CA MET A 257 -5.83 10.46 2.42
C MET A 257 -6.46 10.70 3.79
N ASP A 258 -5.89 11.62 4.55
CA ASP A 258 -6.35 12.01 5.88
C ASP A 258 -6.30 13.55 6.03
N PRO A 259 -7.45 14.23 5.85
CA PRO A 259 -7.54 15.69 5.98
C PRO A 259 -7.24 16.23 7.37
N VAL A 260 -7.27 15.39 8.42
CA VAL A 260 -7.08 15.82 9.82
C VAL A 260 -5.65 15.59 10.32
N TRP A 261 -4.75 15.13 9.44
CA TRP A 261 -3.34 14.89 9.76
C TRP A 261 -2.54 16.19 9.94
N GLU A 262 -2.57 16.72 11.16
CA GLU A 262 -2.12 18.08 11.46
C GLU A 262 -0.64 18.36 11.16
N ASP A 263 0.22 17.36 11.35
CA ASP A 263 1.66 17.40 11.03
C ASP A 263 1.93 17.79 9.58
N ALA A 264 1.08 17.33 8.65
CA ALA A 264 1.22 17.65 7.23
C ALA A 264 0.94 19.13 6.95
N TYR A 265 -0.03 19.75 7.64
CA TYR A 265 -0.25 21.19 7.56
C TYR A 265 0.95 21.97 8.11
N ARG A 266 1.51 21.56 9.25
CA ARG A 266 2.70 22.23 9.82
C ARG A 266 3.90 22.17 8.87
N ILE A 267 4.14 21.03 8.22
CA ILE A 267 5.20 20.90 7.21
C ILE A 267 4.92 21.79 6.00
N GLN A 268 3.69 21.83 5.47
CA GLN A 268 3.33 22.75 4.37
C GLN A 268 3.52 24.21 4.73
N MET A 269 3.10 24.62 5.92
CA MET A 269 3.28 25.98 6.43
C MET A 269 4.75 26.38 6.44
N ARG A 270 5.63 25.52 6.98
CA ARG A 270 7.08 25.75 6.97
C ARG A 270 7.64 25.79 5.55
N ALA A 271 7.20 24.90 4.67
CA ALA A 271 7.68 24.83 3.29
C ALA A 271 7.31 26.09 2.48
N TYR A 272 6.11 26.62 2.67
CA TYR A 272 5.69 27.88 2.05
C TYR A 272 6.41 29.09 2.66
N ALA A 273 6.61 29.11 3.98
CA ALA A 273 7.38 30.17 4.65
C ALA A 273 8.84 30.21 4.16
N ALA A 274 9.51 29.05 4.05
CA ALA A 274 10.88 28.93 3.53
C ALA A 274 11.03 29.42 2.08
N GLN A 275 9.95 29.37 1.29
CA GLN A 275 9.91 29.91 -0.08
C GLN A 275 9.53 31.41 -0.13
N GLY A 276 9.36 32.07 1.02
CA GLY A 276 8.89 33.45 1.11
C GLY A 276 7.40 33.63 0.80
N ASN A 277 6.64 32.55 0.63
CA ASN A 277 5.21 32.59 0.32
C ASN A 277 4.35 32.53 1.59
N ARG A 278 4.48 33.58 2.40
CA ARG A 278 3.72 33.76 3.64
C ARG A 278 2.19 33.69 3.45
N PRO A 279 1.57 34.27 2.39
CA PRO A 279 0.13 34.15 2.17
C PRO A 279 -0.36 32.71 2.05
N LEU A 280 0.39 31.83 1.35
CA LEU A 280 0.01 30.41 1.28
C LEU A 280 0.14 29.72 2.62
N ALA A 281 1.19 29.99 3.39
CA ALA A 281 1.35 29.40 4.72
C ALA A 281 0.18 29.76 5.67
N LEU A 282 -0.29 31.01 5.66
CA LEU A 282 -1.44 31.44 6.45
C LEU A 282 -2.75 30.79 5.97
N ARG A 283 -2.91 30.61 4.65
CA ARG A 283 -4.08 29.92 4.09
C ARG A 283 -4.11 28.44 4.49
N THR A 284 -2.95 27.77 4.50
CA THR A 284 -2.82 26.38 4.95
C THR A 284 -3.27 26.22 6.41
N TYR A 285 -2.89 27.15 7.29
CA TYR A 285 -3.38 27.15 8.68
C TYR A 285 -4.90 27.31 8.77
N GLN A 286 -5.48 28.24 8.00
CA GLN A 286 -6.93 28.46 7.99
C GLN A 286 -7.69 27.22 7.51
N GLN A 287 -7.15 26.51 6.51
CA GLN A 287 -7.72 25.24 6.06
C GLN A 287 -7.66 24.18 7.16
N CYS A 288 -6.54 24.05 7.88
CA CYS A 288 -6.41 23.16 9.02
C CYS A 288 -7.47 23.42 10.09
N VAL A 289 -7.64 24.69 10.49
CA VAL A 289 -8.69 25.12 11.44
C VAL A 289 -10.07 24.71 10.95
N GLN A 290 -10.39 24.98 9.68
CA GLN A 290 -11.70 24.65 9.12
C GLN A 290 -11.98 23.15 9.19
N VAL A 291 -11.04 22.32 8.73
CA VAL A 291 -11.22 20.86 8.69
C VAL A 291 -11.37 20.27 10.10
N LEU A 292 -10.54 20.68 11.06
CA LEU A 292 -10.62 20.18 12.44
C LEU A 292 -11.92 20.60 13.15
N GLN A 293 -12.42 21.80 12.85
CA GLN A 293 -13.70 22.27 13.38
C GLN A 293 -14.88 21.52 12.76
N GLU A 294 -14.84 21.23 11.46
CA GLU A 294 -15.89 20.48 10.77
C GLU A 294 -15.96 19.01 11.21
N GLU A 295 -14.82 18.32 11.36
CA GLU A 295 -14.77 16.89 11.68
C GLU A 295 -14.89 16.59 13.19
N PHE A 296 -14.31 17.44 14.05
CA PHE A 296 -14.21 17.15 15.49
C PHE A 296 -14.63 18.28 16.42
N ALA A 297 -14.97 19.46 15.90
CA ALA A 297 -15.26 20.66 16.70
C ALA A 297 -14.12 21.00 17.70
N VAL A 298 -12.87 20.82 17.27
CA VAL A 298 -11.68 21.12 18.06
C VAL A 298 -10.82 22.17 17.38
N ASP A 299 -10.06 22.91 18.19
CA ASP A 299 -9.02 23.80 17.70
C ASP A 299 -7.75 23.03 17.33
N PRO A 300 -6.89 23.58 16.45
CA PRO A 300 -5.56 23.03 16.15
C PRO A 300 -4.71 22.86 17.41
N LEU A 301 -3.79 21.90 17.39
CA LEU A 301 -2.83 21.67 18.47
C LEU A 301 -1.97 22.92 18.76
N PRO A 302 -1.48 23.09 20.01
CA PRO A 302 -0.68 24.25 20.42
C PRO A 302 0.52 24.53 19.51
N GLU A 303 1.19 23.48 19.03
CA GLU A 303 2.36 23.55 18.14
C GLU A 303 2.01 24.17 16.79
N THR A 304 0.80 23.90 16.29
CA THR A 304 0.31 24.47 15.02
C THR A 304 -0.07 25.94 15.18
N GLN A 305 -0.69 26.28 16.31
CA GLN A 305 -1.02 27.68 16.64
C GLN A 305 0.25 28.53 16.86
N GLU A 306 1.26 27.96 17.53
CA GLU A 306 2.58 28.60 17.71
C GLU A 306 3.25 28.86 16.36
N LEU A 307 3.29 27.85 15.47
CA LEU A 307 3.86 28.01 14.14
C LEU A 307 3.16 29.12 13.35
N TYR A 308 1.83 29.19 13.42
CA TYR A 308 1.07 30.27 12.80
C TYR A 308 1.49 31.66 13.34
N ARG A 309 1.65 31.79 14.67
CA ARG A 309 2.11 33.05 15.30
C ARG A 309 3.51 33.46 14.82
N GLN A 310 4.46 32.52 14.77
CA GLN A 310 5.82 32.77 14.29
C GLN A 310 5.82 33.27 12.83
N ILE A 311 5.03 32.64 11.95
CA ILE A 311 4.88 33.07 10.56
C ILE A 311 4.26 34.48 10.49
N LEU A 312 3.32 34.80 11.37
CA LEU A 312 2.67 36.11 11.43
C LEU A 312 3.62 37.21 11.94
N GLN A 313 4.56 36.88 12.80
CA GLN A 313 5.56 37.81 13.30
C GLN A 313 6.79 37.92 12.39
N GLY A 314 6.96 36.95 11.47
CA GLY A 314 8.13 36.89 10.57
C GLY A 314 9.37 36.35 11.27
N GLU A 315 9.19 35.43 12.22
CA GLU A 315 10.22 34.90 13.12
C GLU A 315 10.76 33.52 12.69
N LEU A 316 10.52 33.13 11.43
CA LEU A 316 10.94 31.85 10.82
C LEU A 316 12.05 32.03 9.80
#